data_AF-A0A4Q4BPZ4-F1
#
_entry.id   AF-A0A4Q4BPZ4-F1
#
_cell.length_a   1.000
_cell.length_b   1.000
_cell.length_c   1.000
_cell.angle_alpha   90.00
_cell.angle_beta   90.00
_cell.angle_gamma   90.00
#
_symmetry.space_group_name_H-M   'P 1'
#
loop_
_entity.id
_entity.type
_entity.pdbx_description
1 polymer ?
#
loop_
_entity_poly.entity_id
_entity_poly.type
_entity_poly.pdbx_seq_one_letter_code
_entity_poly.pdbx_strand_id
1 'polypeptide(L)'
;MAGNIDQHFVPSNGTDDGPVVNPLTTGTFETGKADFGFSTNFQSTSPFNGVFQGVTYSPVVEELVGVSPLGFYASPGFPAAGANITTQLAQLLYTSGSVTLAQFTGDFANDANKIVYGLGRNTDAGQRFGAHTEIGLGTTKNVLVWYPTVTGAVTASGITYGGVANSHEFWPVNQQPGTFAVPLGSGGFSSGALLAQNLTVTLGPDAYKGRYFDDELQEFAFQYPDATAGYYIGYVTPGDAVNRVLGGNGVVPQASRGIALKYNGVELTDDNVRSGRYTAWLYNRILKPQSLTAGSFKRTFADALRDQIKNVDAPSGGGL
;
A
#
# COMPACT_ATOMS: atom_id res chain seq x y z
N MET A 1 15.50 3.60 -10.03
CA MET A 1 16.19 4.65 -9.24
C MET A 1 17.69 4.37 -9.05
N ALA A 2 18.10 3.12 -8.76
CA ALA A 2 19.52 2.78 -8.59
C ALA A 2 20.38 3.30 -9.75
N GLY A 3 21.40 4.09 -9.44
CA GLY A 3 22.36 4.67 -10.38
C GLY A 3 21.96 6.01 -11.01
N ASN A 4 20.74 6.52 -10.80
CA ASN A 4 20.23 7.65 -11.60
C ASN A 4 19.83 8.90 -10.80
N ILE A 5 19.25 8.74 -9.61
CA ILE A 5 18.77 9.87 -8.80
C ILE A 5 19.67 10.07 -7.60
N ASP A 6 20.07 11.32 -7.38
CA ASP A 6 20.75 11.76 -6.18
C ASP A 6 19.84 11.58 -4.97
N GLN A 7 20.29 10.80 -4.01
CA GLN A 7 19.64 10.59 -2.72
C GLN A 7 20.42 11.34 -1.66
N HIS A 8 19.70 12.08 -0.82
CA HIS A 8 20.28 12.69 0.37
C HIS A 8 20.24 11.67 1.49
N PHE A 9 21.38 11.41 2.10
CA PHE A 9 21.46 10.57 3.29
C PHE A 9 22.30 11.25 4.35
N VAL A 10 21.99 10.95 5.61
CA VAL A 10 22.83 11.37 6.73
C VAL A 10 23.93 10.34 6.88
N PRO A 11 25.22 10.72 6.77
CA PRO A 11 26.33 9.85 7.13
C PRO A 11 26.35 9.69 8.66
N SER A 12 25.42 8.91 9.20
CA SER A 12 25.60 8.31 10.52
C SER A 12 26.48 7.07 10.33
N ASN A 13 27.34 6.79 11.30
CA ASN A 13 28.24 5.62 11.32
C ASN A 13 27.50 4.26 11.37
N GLY A 14 26.17 4.24 11.21
CA GLY A 14 25.35 3.04 11.26
C GLY A 14 25.31 2.35 12.63
N THR A 15 25.74 3.03 13.71
CA THR A 15 25.75 2.45 15.07
C THR A 15 24.45 2.71 15.85
N ASP A 16 23.46 3.38 15.23
CA ASP A 16 22.20 3.81 15.87
C ASP A 16 22.38 4.68 17.13
N ASP A 17 23.59 5.20 17.39
CA ASP A 17 23.84 6.08 18.53
C ASP A 17 23.51 7.54 18.20
N GLY A 18 22.42 8.03 18.77
CA GLY A 18 22.02 9.44 18.74
C GLY A 18 20.85 9.76 17.80
N PRO A 19 20.32 10.99 17.85
CA PRO A 19 19.20 11.40 17.01
C PRO A 19 19.64 11.49 15.53
N VAL A 20 19.09 10.60 14.69
CA VAL A 20 19.24 10.69 13.24
C VAL A 20 18.44 11.90 12.76
N VAL A 21 19.16 12.93 12.31
CA VAL A 21 18.54 14.16 11.79
C VAL A 21 17.84 13.84 10.47
N ASN A 22 16.67 14.44 10.21
CA ASN A 22 15.97 14.25 8.94
C ASN A 22 16.74 14.99 7.81
N PRO A 23 17.35 14.29 6.84
CA PRO A 23 18.14 14.90 5.78
C PRO A 23 17.30 15.77 4.82
N LEU A 24 15.97 15.71 4.92
CA LEU A 24 15.04 16.49 4.10
C LEU A 24 14.68 17.84 4.72
N THR A 25 14.94 18.04 6.01
CA THR A 25 14.46 19.25 6.72
C THR A 25 15.57 20.01 7.45
N THR A 26 16.63 19.33 7.89
CA THR A 26 17.73 19.95 8.67
C THR A 26 18.99 19.08 8.62
N GLY A 27 20.18 19.70 8.59
CA GLY A 27 21.46 19.01 8.84
C GLY A 27 22.38 18.86 7.63
N THR A 28 23.62 18.46 7.90
CA THR A 28 24.61 18.09 6.88
C THR A 28 24.22 16.75 6.27
N PHE A 29 24.03 16.71 4.95
CA PHE A 29 23.73 15.49 4.21
C PHE A 29 24.82 15.24 3.18
N GLU A 30 25.01 13.97 2.84
CA GLU A 30 25.76 13.57 1.67
C GLU A 30 24.80 13.27 0.52
N THR A 31 25.27 13.55 -0.69
CA THR A 31 24.57 13.22 -1.91
C THR A 31 25.23 12.01 -2.54
N GLY A 32 24.46 10.96 -2.79
CA GLY A 32 24.95 9.78 -3.46
C GLY A 32 23.89 9.17 -4.36
N LYS A 33 24.33 8.34 -5.30
CA LYS A 33 23.44 7.54 -6.13
C LYS A 33 23.39 6.15 -5.55
N ALA A 34 22.19 5.60 -5.39
CA ALA A 34 22.02 4.25 -4.89
C ALA A 34 22.70 3.25 -5.84
N ASP A 35 23.65 2.46 -5.34
CA ASP A 35 24.39 1.49 -6.15
C ASP A 35 23.57 0.25 -6.51
N PHE A 36 22.54 -0.02 -5.73
CA PHE A 36 21.53 -1.05 -5.93
C PHE A 36 20.24 -0.57 -5.27
N GLY A 37 19.13 -1.24 -5.55
CA GLY A 37 17.84 -0.97 -4.92
C GLY A 37 17.08 -2.25 -4.65
N PHE A 38 16.00 -2.13 -3.88
CA PHE A 38 15.04 -3.20 -3.65
C PHE A 38 13.70 -2.79 -4.26
N SER A 39 13.03 -3.71 -4.94
CA SER A 39 11.77 -3.43 -5.62
C SER A 39 10.89 -4.66 -5.65
N THR A 40 9.57 -4.45 -5.50
CA THR A 40 8.57 -5.48 -5.78
C THR A 40 8.11 -5.50 -7.25
N ASN A 41 8.55 -4.52 -8.04
CA ASN A 41 8.17 -4.34 -9.44
C ASN A 41 9.32 -4.61 -10.39
N PHE A 42 8.97 -5.06 -11.60
CA PHE A 42 9.89 -4.97 -12.73
C PHE A 42 10.11 -3.52 -13.13
N GLN A 43 11.35 -3.18 -13.54
CA GLN A 43 11.63 -1.85 -14.08
C GLN A 43 10.72 -1.59 -15.28
N SER A 44 10.53 -2.59 -16.14
CA SER A 44 9.69 -2.53 -17.35
C SER A 44 8.22 -2.20 -17.10
N THR A 45 7.72 -2.52 -15.91
CA THR A 45 6.32 -2.27 -15.52
C THR A 45 6.15 -1.00 -14.69
N SER A 46 7.24 -0.28 -14.42
CA SER A 46 7.25 0.99 -13.69
C SER A 46 7.41 2.17 -14.63
N PRO A 47 7.01 3.39 -14.22
CA PRO A 47 7.35 4.60 -14.96
C PRO A 47 8.86 4.86 -15.08
N PHE A 48 9.68 4.21 -14.24
CA PHE A 48 11.12 4.43 -14.13
C PHE A 48 11.95 3.58 -15.12
N ASN A 49 11.48 3.49 -16.37
CA ASN A 49 12.13 2.79 -17.48
C ASN A 49 12.32 3.75 -18.67
N GLY A 50 13.55 3.87 -19.19
CA GLY A 50 13.85 4.85 -20.24
C GLY A 50 13.82 6.29 -19.71
N VAL A 51 13.08 7.19 -20.36
CA VAL A 51 12.99 8.60 -19.95
C VAL A 51 11.68 8.85 -19.20
N PHE A 52 11.76 9.31 -17.97
CA PHE A 52 10.61 9.70 -17.16
C PHE A 52 10.91 10.98 -16.37
N GLN A 53 10.02 11.98 -16.49
CA GLN A 53 10.17 13.30 -15.90
C GLN A 53 11.53 13.97 -16.19
N GLY A 54 12.02 13.83 -17.43
CA GLY A 54 13.30 14.40 -17.85
C GLY A 54 14.54 13.66 -17.34
N VAL A 55 14.36 12.58 -16.57
CA VAL A 55 15.45 11.70 -16.12
C VAL A 55 15.52 10.47 -17.02
N THR A 56 16.70 10.23 -17.60
CA THR A 56 17.00 8.98 -18.31
C THR A 56 17.48 7.94 -17.30
N TYR A 57 16.68 6.90 -17.08
CA TYR A 57 16.96 5.78 -16.19
C TYR A 57 17.84 4.74 -16.87
N SER A 58 18.87 4.28 -16.16
CA SER A 58 19.77 3.25 -16.64
C SER A 58 19.08 1.89 -16.60
N PRO A 59 19.38 0.99 -17.56
CA PRO A 59 18.94 -0.40 -17.47
C PRO A 59 19.48 -1.07 -16.20
N VAL A 60 18.64 -1.87 -15.55
CA VAL A 60 19.04 -2.66 -14.39
C VAL A 60 19.06 -4.16 -14.69
N VAL A 61 19.86 -4.90 -13.94
CA VAL A 61 19.74 -6.33 -13.71
C VAL A 61 18.77 -6.52 -12.54
N GLU A 62 17.78 -7.37 -12.73
CA GLU A 62 16.78 -7.68 -11.71
C GLU A 62 16.97 -9.12 -11.23
N GLU A 63 17.20 -9.31 -9.93
CA GLU A 63 17.40 -10.63 -9.35
C GLU A 63 16.35 -10.90 -8.28
N LEU A 64 15.58 -11.97 -8.47
CA LEU A 64 14.54 -12.38 -7.53
C LEU A 64 15.15 -12.84 -6.20
N VAL A 65 14.66 -12.29 -5.11
CA VAL A 65 15.10 -12.60 -3.74
C VAL A 65 14.00 -13.14 -2.85
N GLY A 66 12.74 -13.15 -3.30
CA GLY A 66 11.66 -13.83 -2.61
C GLY A 66 10.28 -13.39 -3.11
N VAL A 67 9.25 -13.89 -2.44
CA VAL A 67 7.85 -13.59 -2.68
C VAL A 67 7.26 -13.03 -1.39
N SER A 68 6.58 -11.88 -1.43
CA SER A 68 5.82 -11.35 -0.30
C SER A 68 4.33 -11.47 -0.59
N PRO A 69 3.55 -12.18 0.24
CA PRO A 69 2.11 -12.21 0.07
C PRO A 69 1.49 -10.84 0.32
N LEU A 70 0.37 -10.59 -0.32
CA LEU A 70 -0.43 -9.39 -0.16
C LEU A 70 -1.82 -9.78 0.37
N GLY A 71 -2.18 -9.27 1.55
CA GLY A 71 -3.50 -9.47 2.13
C GLY A 71 -4.42 -8.31 1.82
N PHE A 72 -5.71 -8.60 1.60
CA PHE A 72 -6.76 -7.59 1.65
C PHE A 72 -7.35 -7.54 3.06
N TYR A 73 -7.59 -6.34 3.55
CA TYR A 73 -8.12 -6.12 4.89
C TYR A 73 -9.23 -5.08 4.82
N ALA A 74 -10.28 -5.30 5.60
CA ALA A 74 -11.37 -4.35 5.76
C ALA A 74 -11.30 -3.66 7.12
N SER A 75 -11.83 -2.44 7.19
CA SER A 75 -11.88 -1.63 8.41
C SER A 75 -12.79 -2.25 9.50
N PRO A 76 -12.73 -1.75 10.75
CA PRO A 76 -13.52 -2.30 11.85
C PRO A 76 -15.02 -2.31 11.56
N GLY A 77 -15.70 -3.34 12.07
CA GLY A 77 -17.15 -3.52 11.90
C GLY A 77 -17.57 -4.14 10.56
N PHE A 78 -16.64 -4.43 9.65
CA PHE A 78 -16.94 -5.13 8.41
C PHE A 78 -17.46 -6.56 8.70
N PRO A 79 -18.56 -7.00 8.06
CA PRO A 79 -19.21 -8.25 8.43
C PRO A 79 -18.36 -9.47 8.09
N ALA A 80 -18.17 -10.37 9.05
CA ALA A 80 -17.39 -11.59 8.86
C ALA A 80 -17.94 -12.50 7.75
N ALA A 81 -19.27 -12.51 7.54
CA ALA A 81 -19.91 -13.25 6.45
C ALA A 81 -19.49 -12.74 5.05
N GLY A 82 -19.13 -11.46 4.94
CA GLY A 82 -18.62 -10.86 3.72
C GLY A 82 -17.09 -10.85 3.62
N ALA A 83 -16.37 -11.51 4.54
CA ALA A 83 -14.90 -11.44 4.66
C ALA A 83 -14.16 -12.22 3.54
N ASN A 84 -14.51 -11.94 2.30
CA ASN A 84 -13.93 -12.51 1.10
C ASN A 84 -13.99 -11.47 -0.02
N ILE A 85 -12.87 -11.29 -0.72
CA ILE A 85 -12.81 -10.46 -1.92
C ILE A 85 -12.38 -11.33 -3.09
N THR A 86 -13.19 -11.36 -4.15
CA THR A 86 -12.85 -12.05 -5.39
C THR A 86 -12.06 -11.14 -6.31
N THR A 87 -11.37 -11.69 -7.30
CA THR A 87 -10.70 -10.91 -8.35
C THR A 87 -11.67 -9.95 -9.03
N GLN A 88 -12.87 -10.40 -9.40
CA GLN A 88 -13.88 -9.55 -10.05
C GLN A 88 -14.34 -8.41 -9.13
N LEU A 89 -14.54 -8.69 -7.84
CA LEU A 89 -14.97 -7.67 -6.88
C LEU A 89 -13.86 -6.66 -6.58
N ALA A 90 -12.60 -7.13 -6.48
CA ALA A 90 -11.46 -6.24 -6.36
C ALA A 90 -11.31 -5.35 -7.60
N GLN A 91 -11.43 -5.90 -8.81
CA GLN A 91 -11.42 -5.10 -10.04
C GLN A 91 -12.50 -4.03 -9.99
N LEU A 92 -13.74 -4.42 -9.70
CA LEU A 92 -14.86 -3.49 -9.64
C LEU A 92 -14.62 -2.39 -8.59
N LEU A 93 -14.20 -2.76 -7.38
CA LEU A 93 -13.89 -1.81 -6.30
C LEU A 93 -12.84 -0.79 -6.73
N TYR A 94 -11.70 -1.23 -7.27
CA TYR A 94 -10.62 -0.31 -7.62
C TYR A 94 -10.82 0.42 -8.95
N THR A 95 -11.74 -0.01 -9.82
CA THR A 95 -12.12 0.76 -11.02
C THR A 95 -13.20 1.80 -10.75
N SER A 96 -14.10 1.54 -9.79
CA SER A 96 -15.22 2.44 -9.45
C SER A 96 -14.91 3.33 -8.24
N GLY A 97 -13.92 2.97 -7.42
CA GLY A 97 -13.56 3.63 -6.18
C GLY A 97 -14.43 3.20 -4.99
N SER A 98 -15.66 2.77 -5.25
CA SER A 98 -16.59 2.31 -4.23
C SER A 98 -17.65 1.37 -4.78
N VAL A 99 -18.08 0.42 -3.96
CA VAL A 99 -19.14 -0.55 -4.26
C VAL A 99 -20.06 -0.75 -3.06
N THR A 100 -21.19 -1.44 -3.24
CA THR A 100 -22.08 -1.76 -2.12
C THR A 100 -21.57 -2.96 -1.32
N LEU A 101 -21.80 -2.97 -0.01
CA LEU A 101 -21.45 -4.10 0.87
C LEU A 101 -22.23 -5.37 0.48
N ALA A 102 -23.44 -5.22 -0.07
CA ALA A 102 -24.24 -6.33 -0.59
C ALA A 102 -23.51 -7.17 -1.65
N GLN A 103 -22.55 -6.61 -2.38
CA GLN A 103 -21.73 -7.39 -3.32
C GLN A 103 -20.72 -8.31 -2.62
N PHE A 104 -20.35 -8.02 -1.37
CA PHE A 104 -19.52 -8.89 -0.53
C PHE A 104 -20.35 -9.92 0.23
N THR A 105 -21.49 -9.50 0.79
CA THR A 105 -22.31 -10.34 1.69
C THR A 105 -23.37 -11.17 0.96
N GLY A 106 -23.76 -10.75 -0.24
CA GLY A 106 -24.92 -11.30 -0.97
C GLY A 106 -26.27 -10.82 -0.43
N ASP A 107 -26.31 -10.02 0.64
CA ASP A 107 -27.54 -9.55 1.28
C ASP A 107 -27.95 -8.16 0.76
N PHE A 108 -28.62 -8.14 -0.39
CA PHE A 108 -29.12 -6.91 -0.98
C PHE A 108 -30.30 -6.28 -0.21
N ALA A 109 -30.93 -7.01 0.71
CA ALA A 109 -32.02 -6.44 1.51
C ALA A 109 -31.48 -5.53 2.62
N ASN A 110 -30.35 -5.91 3.24
CA ASN A 110 -29.81 -5.21 4.41
C ASN A 110 -28.55 -4.39 4.12
N ASP A 111 -27.82 -4.68 3.04
CA ASP A 111 -26.49 -4.12 2.78
C ASP A 111 -26.40 -3.29 1.48
N ALA A 112 -27.50 -3.08 0.76
CA ALA A 112 -27.52 -2.29 -0.48
C ALA A 112 -27.11 -0.82 -0.26
N ASN A 113 -27.47 -0.26 0.91
CA ASN A 113 -27.17 1.12 1.29
C ASN A 113 -25.97 1.23 2.24
N LYS A 114 -25.04 0.26 2.20
CA LYS A 114 -23.77 0.34 2.92
C LYS A 114 -22.64 0.33 1.90
N ILE A 115 -21.70 1.26 2.01
CA ILE A 115 -20.71 1.49 0.95
C ILE A 115 -19.33 1.03 1.38
N VAL A 116 -18.62 0.38 0.47
CA VAL A 116 -17.25 -0.08 0.65
C VAL A 116 -16.35 0.72 -0.26
N TYR A 117 -15.35 1.38 0.31
CA TYR A 117 -14.43 2.30 -0.37
C TYR A 117 -13.04 1.70 -0.48
N GLY A 118 -12.41 1.86 -1.64
CA GLY A 118 -11.06 1.38 -1.90
C GLY A 118 -9.99 2.34 -1.34
N LEU A 119 -9.09 1.83 -0.52
CA LEU A 119 -7.85 2.49 -0.13
C LEU A 119 -6.67 1.81 -0.84
N GLY A 120 -5.64 2.56 -1.17
CA GLY A 120 -4.49 1.99 -1.86
C GLY A 120 -3.19 2.77 -1.68
N ARG A 121 -2.16 2.27 -2.35
CA ARG A 121 -0.81 2.82 -2.31
C ARG A 121 -0.55 3.78 -3.48
N ASN A 122 0.31 4.77 -3.28
CA ASN A 122 0.70 5.74 -4.32
C ASN A 122 1.45 5.09 -5.49
N THR A 123 1.62 5.83 -6.58
CA THR A 123 2.22 5.35 -7.85
C THR A 123 3.71 5.04 -7.80
N ASP A 124 4.40 5.42 -6.74
CA ASP A 124 5.81 5.09 -6.45
C ASP A 124 5.93 3.86 -5.55
N ALA A 125 4.82 3.35 -4.99
CA ALA A 125 4.83 2.13 -4.21
C ALA A 125 4.77 0.88 -5.08
N GLY A 126 5.80 0.03 -4.97
CA GLY A 126 5.81 -1.25 -5.65
C GLY A 126 4.62 -2.15 -5.32
N GLN A 127 4.15 -2.13 -4.07
CA GLN A 127 2.96 -2.89 -3.65
C GLN A 127 1.71 -2.54 -4.46
N ARG A 128 1.57 -1.30 -4.95
CA ARG A 128 0.44 -0.89 -5.80
C ARG A 128 0.38 -1.70 -7.08
N PHE A 129 1.48 -1.74 -7.83
CA PHE A 129 1.48 -2.34 -9.16
C PHE A 129 1.29 -3.84 -9.09
N GLY A 130 1.93 -4.50 -8.13
CA GLY A 130 1.68 -5.92 -7.93
C GLY A 130 0.24 -6.19 -7.48
N ALA A 131 -0.31 -5.43 -6.53
CA ALA A 131 -1.72 -5.59 -6.13
C ALA A 131 -2.68 -5.53 -7.32
N HIS A 132 -2.56 -4.50 -8.17
CA HIS A 132 -3.46 -4.31 -9.31
C HIS A 132 -3.18 -5.28 -10.46
N THR A 133 -1.95 -5.75 -10.62
CA THR A 133 -1.61 -6.80 -11.59
C THR A 133 -2.19 -8.15 -11.16
N GLU A 134 -2.07 -8.52 -9.87
CA GLU A 134 -2.59 -9.79 -9.34
C GLU A 134 -4.12 -9.87 -9.38
N ILE A 135 -4.82 -8.74 -9.28
CA ILE A 135 -6.27 -8.69 -9.50
C ILE A 135 -6.64 -8.48 -10.97
N GLY A 136 -5.69 -8.42 -11.91
CA GLY A 136 -5.95 -8.33 -13.35
C GLY A 136 -6.35 -6.95 -13.89
N LEU A 137 -6.16 -5.86 -13.14
CA LEU A 137 -6.26 -4.49 -13.66
C LEU A 137 -5.00 -4.08 -14.44
N GLY A 138 -3.86 -4.69 -14.13
CA GLY A 138 -2.57 -4.37 -14.73
C GLY A 138 -1.96 -3.08 -14.16
N THR A 139 -1.01 -2.50 -14.89
CA THR A 139 -0.19 -1.38 -14.41
C THR A 139 -0.54 -0.02 -15.01
N THR A 140 -1.38 0.00 -16.04
CA THR A 140 -1.69 1.20 -16.85
C THR A 140 -3.11 1.70 -16.69
N LYS A 141 -4.00 0.93 -16.06
CA LYS A 141 -5.38 1.37 -15.81
C LYS A 141 -5.40 2.39 -14.68
N ASN A 142 -6.27 3.39 -14.83
CA ASN A 142 -6.62 4.26 -13.72
C ASN A 142 -7.32 3.42 -12.64
N VAL A 143 -6.88 3.61 -11.41
CA VAL A 143 -7.50 3.04 -10.22
C VAL A 143 -8.01 4.21 -9.40
N LEU A 144 -9.13 4.02 -8.72
CA LEU A 144 -9.76 5.03 -7.89
C LEU A 144 -9.60 4.62 -6.43
N VAL A 145 -8.88 5.42 -5.65
CA VAL A 145 -8.69 5.22 -4.21
C VAL A 145 -8.93 6.51 -3.43
N TRP A 146 -9.39 6.34 -2.19
CA TRP A 146 -9.81 7.42 -1.32
C TRP A 146 -8.73 7.81 -0.31
N TYR A 147 -8.75 9.07 0.10
CA TYR A 147 -7.97 9.64 1.18
C TYR A 147 -8.89 10.08 2.32
N PRO A 148 -8.91 9.38 3.46
CA PRO A 148 -9.71 9.75 4.62
C PRO A 148 -9.08 10.89 5.42
N THR A 149 -9.92 11.82 5.87
CA THR A 149 -9.59 12.79 6.93
C THR A 149 -10.04 12.22 8.27
N VAL A 150 -9.06 11.80 9.08
CA VAL A 150 -9.29 11.06 10.33
C VAL A 150 -9.09 11.94 11.56
N THR A 151 -10.01 11.88 12.51
CA THR A 151 -9.87 12.51 13.83
C THR A 151 -9.97 11.48 14.95
N GLY A 152 -9.31 11.76 16.08
CA GLY A 152 -9.38 10.89 17.26
C GLY A 152 -8.59 9.58 17.16
N ALA A 153 -7.69 9.47 16.18
CA ALA A 153 -6.72 8.38 16.13
C ALA A 153 -5.76 8.45 17.34
N VAL A 154 -5.34 7.29 17.82
CA VAL A 154 -4.44 7.14 18.97
C VAL A 154 -3.13 6.53 18.50
N THR A 155 -2.00 7.04 19.00
CA THR A 155 -0.68 6.43 18.80
C THR A 155 -0.20 5.81 20.11
N ALA A 156 0.05 4.51 20.10
CA ALA A 156 0.64 3.79 21.22
C ALA A 156 1.73 2.84 20.70
N SER A 157 2.88 2.77 21.38
CA SER A 157 4.01 1.91 20.99
C SER A 157 4.42 2.05 19.51
N GLY A 158 4.38 3.27 18.98
CA GLY A 158 4.72 3.55 17.57
C GLY A 158 3.68 3.11 16.54
N ILE A 159 2.49 2.66 16.96
CA ILE A 159 1.38 2.27 16.08
C ILE A 159 0.25 3.28 16.25
N THR A 160 -0.13 3.92 15.15
CA THR A 160 -1.33 4.77 15.07
C THR A 160 -2.52 3.92 14.64
N TYR A 161 -3.64 4.03 15.35
CA TYR A 161 -4.87 3.29 15.05
C TYR A 161 -6.14 4.02 15.50
N GLY A 162 -7.29 3.53 15.06
CA GLY A 162 -8.61 3.99 15.50
C GLY A 162 -8.97 5.38 14.96
N GLY A 163 -9.98 5.99 15.59
CA GLY A 163 -10.55 7.26 15.17
C GLY A 163 -11.71 7.12 14.18
N VAL A 164 -12.20 8.27 13.75
CA VAL A 164 -13.34 8.40 12.83
C VAL A 164 -12.91 9.17 11.60
N ALA A 165 -13.13 8.60 10.42
CA ALA A 165 -13.03 9.32 9.16
C ALA A 165 -14.26 10.22 9.02
N ASN A 166 -14.08 11.53 9.13
CA ASN A 166 -15.19 12.49 9.00
C ASN A 166 -15.49 12.80 7.55
N SER A 167 -14.49 12.79 6.69
CA SER A 167 -14.64 12.96 5.25
C SER A 167 -13.59 12.11 4.55
N HIS A 168 -13.74 11.99 3.24
CA HIS A 168 -12.69 11.51 2.37
C HIS A 168 -12.79 12.20 1.00
N GLU A 169 -11.73 12.11 0.23
CA GLU A 169 -11.69 12.63 -1.14
C GLU A 169 -10.89 11.67 -2.02
N PHE A 170 -11.06 11.76 -3.35
CA PHE A 170 -10.23 11.00 -4.27
C PHE A 170 -8.80 11.56 -4.26
N TRP A 171 -7.81 10.66 -4.29
CA TRP A 171 -6.43 11.05 -4.59
C TRP A 171 -6.27 11.55 -6.06
N PRO A 172 -5.28 12.35 -6.46
CA PRO A 172 -4.30 12.99 -5.62
C PRO A 172 -4.89 14.17 -4.88
N VAL A 173 -4.57 14.27 -3.59
CA VAL A 173 -4.77 15.50 -2.83
C VAL A 173 -3.56 16.38 -3.10
N ASN A 174 -3.76 17.59 -3.61
CA ASN A 174 -2.75 18.53 -4.17
C ASN A 174 -1.61 18.95 -3.20
N GLN A 175 -1.45 18.33 -2.03
CA GLN A 175 -0.60 18.83 -0.94
C GLN A 175 0.34 17.80 -0.30
N GLN A 176 0.54 16.61 -0.88
CA GLN A 176 1.37 15.58 -0.23
C GLN A 176 2.81 15.58 -0.78
N PRO A 177 3.84 15.71 0.08
CA PRO A 177 5.23 15.60 -0.35
C PRO A 177 5.49 14.27 -1.07
N GLY A 178 6.08 14.32 -2.27
CA GLY A 178 6.36 13.12 -3.07
C GLY A 178 5.23 12.65 -3.99
N THR A 179 4.11 13.38 -4.09
CA THR A 179 3.11 13.10 -5.13
C THR A 179 3.50 13.72 -6.46
N PHE A 180 3.51 12.91 -7.52
CA PHE A 180 3.61 13.37 -8.91
C PHE A 180 2.21 13.64 -9.47
N ALA A 181 2.11 14.41 -10.55
CA ALA A 181 0.84 14.60 -11.26
C ALA A 181 0.32 13.23 -11.76
N VAL A 182 -0.73 12.73 -11.13
CA VAL A 182 -1.44 11.48 -11.49
C VAL A 182 -2.91 11.81 -11.74
N PRO A 183 -3.62 11.03 -12.57
CA PRO A 183 -5.07 11.20 -12.75
C PRO A 183 -5.81 11.16 -11.41
N LEU A 184 -6.96 11.84 -11.33
CA LEU A 184 -7.86 11.72 -10.18
C LEU A 184 -8.24 10.24 -9.94
N GLY A 185 -8.38 9.89 -8.67
CA GLY A 185 -8.37 8.56 -8.08
C GLY A 185 -7.01 7.84 -8.01
N SER A 186 -6.00 8.21 -8.81
CA SER A 186 -4.80 7.37 -9.02
C SER A 186 -3.63 7.64 -8.06
N GLY A 187 -3.83 8.26 -6.90
CA GLY A 187 -2.78 8.37 -5.86
C GLY A 187 -2.85 7.26 -4.81
N GLY A 188 -2.51 7.55 -3.56
CA GLY A 188 -2.58 6.61 -2.45
C GLY A 188 -1.56 6.90 -1.34
N PHE A 189 -1.45 6.01 -0.37
CA PHE A 189 -0.50 6.14 0.75
C PHE A 189 0.93 5.75 0.35
N SER A 190 1.91 6.49 0.87
CA SER A 190 3.34 6.29 0.58
C SER A 190 3.95 5.06 1.24
N SER A 191 3.38 4.56 2.34
CA SER A 191 3.83 3.34 3.01
C SER A 191 2.67 2.39 3.35
N GLY A 192 2.98 1.10 3.50
CA GLY A 192 2.01 0.11 3.94
C GLY A 192 1.56 0.34 5.38
N ALA A 193 2.46 0.84 6.25
CA ALA A 193 2.13 1.27 7.60
C ALA A 193 1.12 2.44 7.64
N LEU A 194 1.26 3.45 6.76
CA LEU A 194 0.30 4.55 6.65
C LEU A 194 -1.04 4.10 6.06
N LEU A 195 -1.05 3.16 5.13
CA LEU A 195 -2.30 2.54 4.67
C LEU A 195 -2.95 1.73 5.81
N ALA A 196 -2.17 0.93 6.53
CA ALA A 196 -2.63 0.07 7.62
C ALA A 196 -3.32 0.87 8.74
N GLN A 197 -2.82 2.05 9.11
CA GLN A 197 -3.49 2.88 10.12
C GLN A 197 -4.95 3.20 9.71
N ASN A 198 -5.20 3.45 8.42
CA ASN A 198 -6.52 3.84 7.92
C ASN A 198 -7.48 2.64 7.80
N LEU A 199 -6.94 1.43 7.84
CA LEU A 199 -7.71 0.18 7.93
C LEU A 199 -8.15 -0.14 9.37
N THR A 200 -7.91 0.76 10.32
CA THR A 200 -8.38 0.68 11.72
C THR A 200 -9.44 1.73 12.07
N VAL A 201 -9.88 2.50 11.07
CA VAL A 201 -10.75 3.67 11.23
C VAL A 201 -12.20 3.31 10.94
N THR A 202 -13.14 3.82 11.74
CA THR A 202 -14.58 3.77 11.43
C THR A 202 -15.01 4.99 10.61
N LEU A 203 -16.00 4.86 9.73
CA LEU A 203 -16.47 5.97 8.91
C LEU A 203 -17.64 6.70 9.58
N GLY A 204 -17.55 8.02 9.67
CA GLY A 204 -18.67 8.89 10.04
C GLY A 204 -19.61 9.16 8.86
N PRO A 205 -20.78 9.80 9.10
CA PRO A 205 -21.81 10.05 8.09
C PRO A 205 -21.32 10.71 6.81
N ASP A 206 -20.54 11.77 6.94
CA ASP A 206 -20.04 12.48 5.77
C ASP A 206 -19.07 11.64 4.94
N ALA A 207 -18.26 10.79 5.59
CA ALA A 207 -17.37 9.87 4.88
C ALA A 207 -18.15 8.73 4.21
N TYR A 208 -19.02 8.00 4.92
CA TYR A 208 -19.69 6.85 4.28
C TYR A 208 -20.75 7.24 3.24
N LYS A 209 -21.17 8.51 3.21
CA LYS A 209 -22.05 9.06 2.16
C LYS A 209 -21.27 9.62 0.97
N GLY A 210 -19.93 9.65 1.02
CA GLY A 210 -19.10 10.22 -0.02
C GLY A 210 -19.35 11.72 -0.20
N ARG A 211 -19.19 12.51 0.87
CA ARG A 211 -19.31 13.97 0.81
C ARG A 211 -18.33 14.56 -0.18
N TYR A 212 -18.80 15.40 -1.09
CA TYR A 212 -17.99 16.18 -2.02
C TYR A 212 -18.47 17.63 -2.08
N PHE A 213 -17.61 18.54 -2.51
CA PHE A 213 -18.01 19.92 -2.80
C PHE A 213 -18.41 20.00 -4.27
N ASP A 214 -19.65 20.42 -4.52
CA ASP A 214 -20.19 20.65 -5.85
C ASP A 214 -19.84 22.08 -6.29
N ASP A 215 -18.89 22.22 -7.21
CA ASP A 215 -18.43 23.53 -7.68
C ASP A 215 -19.51 24.29 -8.45
N GLU A 216 -20.47 23.60 -9.08
CA GLU A 216 -21.54 24.26 -9.84
C GLU A 216 -22.57 24.86 -8.88
N LEU A 217 -22.91 24.13 -7.83
CA LEU A 217 -23.90 24.53 -6.83
C LEU A 217 -23.30 25.31 -5.64
N GLN A 218 -21.98 25.37 -5.53
CA GLN A 218 -21.24 26.00 -4.42
C GLN A 218 -21.65 25.45 -3.04
N GLU A 219 -21.98 24.16 -2.98
CA GLU A 219 -22.46 23.51 -1.75
C GLU A 219 -21.86 22.11 -1.58
N PHE A 220 -22.01 21.55 -0.38
CA PHE A 220 -21.64 20.16 -0.14
C PHE A 220 -22.79 19.22 -0.51
N ALA A 221 -22.48 18.22 -1.31
CA ALA A 221 -23.38 17.15 -1.72
C ALA A 221 -22.82 15.78 -1.29
N PHE A 222 -23.62 14.73 -1.50
CA PHE A 222 -23.27 13.36 -1.16
C PHE A 222 -23.44 12.45 -2.37
N GLN A 223 -22.42 11.64 -2.66
CA GLN A 223 -22.49 10.64 -3.73
C GLN A 223 -23.52 9.54 -3.41
N TYR A 224 -23.69 9.21 -2.13
CA TYR A 224 -24.60 8.18 -1.64
C TYR A 224 -25.44 8.74 -0.47
N PRO A 225 -26.42 9.61 -0.74
CA PRO A 225 -27.16 10.33 0.31
C PRO A 225 -27.91 9.40 1.28
N ASP A 226 -28.35 8.24 0.78
CA ASP A 226 -29.10 7.23 1.53
C ASP A 226 -28.20 6.17 2.18
N ALA A 227 -26.87 6.30 2.07
CA ALA A 227 -25.97 5.38 2.74
C ALA A 227 -26.18 5.43 4.27
N THR A 228 -26.11 4.26 4.90
CA THR A 228 -26.37 4.06 6.33
C THR A 228 -25.12 3.64 7.12
N ALA A 229 -24.11 3.15 6.43
CA ALA A 229 -22.79 2.83 6.98
C ALA A 229 -21.76 2.74 5.85
N GLY A 230 -20.48 2.67 6.21
CA GLY A 230 -19.43 2.39 5.23
C GLY A 230 -18.16 1.82 5.83
N TYR A 231 -17.33 1.28 4.95
CA TYR A 231 -16.11 0.55 5.31
C TYR A 231 -15.00 0.87 4.32
N TYR A 232 -13.76 0.77 4.77
CA TYR A 232 -12.59 0.78 3.90
C TYR A 232 -12.10 -0.63 3.63
N ILE A 233 -11.64 -0.89 2.42
CA ILE A 233 -10.82 -2.05 2.07
C ILE A 233 -9.50 -1.56 1.48
N GLY A 234 -8.39 -2.17 1.89
CA GLY A 234 -7.08 -1.91 1.33
C GLY A 234 -6.23 -3.17 1.30
N TYR A 235 -5.06 -3.08 0.68
CA TYR A 235 -4.10 -4.17 0.59
C TYR A 235 -2.78 -3.80 1.28
N VAL A 236 -2.26 -4.70 2.11
CA VAL A 236 -0.96 -4.54 2.78
C VAL A 236 -0.28 -5.91 2.95
N THR A 237 1.04 -5.91 3.14
CA THR A 237 1.78 -7.13 3.45
C THR A 237 1.52 -7.56 4.90
N PRO A 238 1.65 -8.85 5.25
CA PRO A 238 1.46 -9.33 6.63
C PRO A 238 2.32 -8.59 7.67
N GLY A 239 3.54 -8.19 7.31
CA GLY A 239 4.43 -7.42 8.19
C GLY A 239 3.82 -6.10 8.66
N ASP A 240 2.99 -5.46 7.83
CA ASP A 240 2.25 -4.27 8.24
C ASP A 240 0.92 -4.62 8.92
N ALA A 241 0.23 -5.67 8.47
CA ALA A 241 -1.12 -5.99 8.91
C ALA A 241 -1.20 -6.62 10.31
N VAL A 242 -0.33 -7.58 10.62
CA VAL A 242 -0.48 -8.46 11.80
C VAL A 242 -0.60 -7.64 13.09
N ASN A 243 0.27 -6.64 13.27
CA ASN A 243 0.24 -5.80 14.46
C ASN A 243 -0.62 -4.55 14.30
N ARG A 244 -0.63 -3.91 13.12
CA ARG A 244 -1.27 -2.60 12.94
C ARG A 244 -2.75 -2.67 12.59
N VAL A 245 -3.19 -3.75 11.92
CA VAL A 245 -4.60 -3.93 11.52
C VAL A 245 -5.28 -4.97 12.39
N LEU A 246 -4.64 -6.12 12.59
CA LEU A 246 -5.20 -7.27 13.31
C LEU A 246 -4.90 -7.26 14.82
N GLY A 247 -4.01 -6.38 15.29
CA GLY A 247 -3.69 -6.21 16.70
C GLY A 247 -2.99 -7.42 17.35
N GLY A 248 -2.17 -8.15 16.61
CA GLY A 248 -1.47 -9.37 17.06
C GLY A 248 -0.55 -9.16 18.27
N ASN A 249 -0.01 -7.96 18.46
CA ASN A 249 0.79 -7.59 19.63
C ASN A 249 -0.01 -6.97 20.80
N GLY A 250 -1.34 -6.93 20.70
CA GLY A 250 -2.22 -6.38 21.73
C GLY A 250 -2.30 -4.86 21.81
N VAL A 251 -1.55 -4.10 20.99
CA VAL A 251 -1.55 -2.62 21.02
C VAL A 251 -2.85 -2.04 20.47
N VAL A 252 -3.39 -2.64 19.40
CA VAL A 252 -4.65 -2.20 18.78
C VAL A 252 -5.82 -2.89 19.51
N PRO A 253 -6.74 -2.13 20.15
CA PRO A 253 -7.88 -2.68 20.87
C PRO A 253 -8.87 -3.31 19.90
N GLN A 254 -9.62 -4.32 20.35
CA GLN A 254 -10.51 -5.10 19.49
C GLN A 254 -11.51 -4.26 18.68
N ALA A 255 -12.04 -3.18 19.26
CA ALA A 255 -12.99 -2.28 18.60
C ALA A 255 -12.38 -1.51 17.41
N SER A 256 -11.06 -1.39 17.33
CA SER A 256 -10.33 -0.71 16.25
C SER A 256 -9.64 -1.68 15.30
N ARG A 257 -9.79 -2.99 15.49
CA ARG A 257 -9.17 -3.98 14.60
C ARG A 257 -9.95 -4.09 13.30
N GLY A 258 -9.22 -4.09 12.20
CA GLY A 258 -9.76 -4.53 10.91
C GLY A 258 -9.95 -6.05 10.89
N ILE A 259 -10.40 -6.55 9.74
CA ILE A 259 -10.56 -7.98 9.48
C ILE A 259 -9.77 -8.36 8.23
N ALA A 260 -9.09 -9.50 8.28
CA ALA A 260 -8.47 -10.09 7.09
C ALA A 260 -9.55 -10.67 6.17
N LEU A 261 -9.47 -10.35 4.88
CA LEU A 261 -10.34 -10.92 3.86
C LEU A 261 -9.66 -12.12 3.22
N LYS A 262 -10.44 -13.15 2.92
CA LYS A 262 -10.02 -14.20 1.99
C LYS A 262 -9.89 -13.62 0.58
N TYR A 263 -8.95 -14.13 -0.20
CA TYR A 263 -8.84 -13.80 -1.62
C TYR A 263 -9.32 -15.00 -2.45
N ASN A 264 -10.35 -14.81 -3.27
CA ASN A 264 -10.98 -15.89 -4.04
C ASN A 264 -11.37 -17.11 -3.18
N GLY A 265 -11.84 -16.86 -1.95
CA GLY A 265 -12.24 -17.90 -0.99
C GLY A 265 -11.09 -18.54 -0.22
N VAL A 266 -9.84 -18.16 -0.51
CA VAL A 266 -8.64 -18.71 0.13
C VAL A 266 -8.12 -17.74 1.19
N GLU A 267 -7.89 -18.27 2.40
CA GLU A 267 -7.28 -17.51 3.49
C GLU A 267 -5.79 -17.28 3.25
N LEU A 268 -5.31 -16.10 3.64
CA LEU A 268 -3.88 -15.80 3.58
C LEU A 268 -3.15 -16.54 4.72
N THR A 269 -2.52 -17.66 4.39
CA THR A 269 -1.65 -18.43 5.28
C THR A 269 -0.38 -18.83 4.54
N ASP A 270 0.72 -19.04 5.25
CA ASP A 270 1.99 -19.47 4.66
C ASP A 270 1.83 -20.74 3.82
N ASP A 271 1.04 -21.70 4.30
CA ASP A 271 0.75 -22.95 3.58
C ASP A 271 0.01 -22.69 2.26
N ASN A 272 -1.00 -21.83 2.26
CA ASN A 272 -1.76 -21.51 1.04
C ASN A 272 -0.92 -20.72 0.03
N VAL A 273 -0.01 -19.85 0.50
CA VAL A 273 0.93 -19.14 -0.38
C VAL A 273 1.94 -20.14 -0.97
N ARG A 274 2.56 -20.99 -0.14
CA ARG A 274 3.53 -22.04 -0.58
C ARG A 274 2.92 -23.01 -1.57
N SER A 275 1.67 -23.40 -1.36
CA SER A 275 0.96 -24.33 -2.25
C SER A 275 0.39 -23.66 -3.51
N GLY A 276 0.54 -22.34 -3.67
CA GLY A 276 -0.03 -21.58 -4.78
C GLY A 276 -1.56 -21.44 -4.74
N ARG A 277 -2.21 -21.76 -3.61
CA ARG A 277 -3.67 -21.61 -3.44
C ARG A 277 -4.07 -20.16 -3.23
N TYR A 278 -3.27 -19.41 -2.47
CA TYR A 278 -3.45 -17.98 -2.29
C TYR A 278 -2.56 -17.25 -3.28
N THR A 279 -3.14 -16.59 -4.28
CA THR A 279 -2.40 -16.10 -5.46
C THR A 279 -2.07 -14.60 -5.43
N ALA A 280 -2.52 -13.85 -4.42
CA ALA A 280 -2.16 -12.43 -4.31
C ALA A 280 -0.79 -12.27 -3.63
N TRP A 281 0.27 -12.15 -4.43
CA TRP A 281 1.63 -11.96 -3.92
C TRP A 281 2.45 -11.01 -4.79
N LEU A 282 3.63 -10.65 -4.29
CA LEU A 282 4.58 -9.75 -4.93
C LEU A 282 5.92 -10.45 -5.03
N TYR A 283 6.62 -10.23 -6.13
CA TYR A 283 7.99 -10.72 -6.29
C TYR A 283 8.98 -9.65 -5.84
N ASN A 284 9.77 -9.95 -4.83
CA ASN A 284 10.84 -9.09 -4.33
C ASN A 284 12.11 -9.27 -5.14
N ARG A 285 12.77 -8.17 -5.49
CA ARG A 285 13.97 -8.17 -6.33
C ARG A 285 15.00 -7.20 -5.79
N ILE A 286 16.27 -7.58 -5.93
CA ILE A 286 17.37 -6.62 -5.93
C ILE A 286 17.58 -6.12 -7.36
N LEU A 287 17.64 -4.80 -7.51
CA LEU A 287 17.91 -4.09 -8.76
C LEU A 287 19.34 -3.57 -8.72
N LYS A 288 20.13 -3.85 -9.75
CA LYS A 288 21.53 -3.37 -9.88
C LYS A 288 21.71 -2.71 -11.25
N PRO A 289 22.38 -1.56 -11.37
CA PRO A 289 22.72 -1.02 -12.69
C PRO A 289 23.48 -2.08 -13.52
N GLN A 290 23.16 -2.23 -14.80
CA GLN A 290 23.91 -3.14 -15.68
C GLN A 290 25.40 -2.76 -15.78
N SER A 291 25.71 -1.47 -15.58
CA SER A 291 27.08 -0.95 -15.52
C SER A 291 27.85 -1.33 -14.25
N LEU A 292 27.20 -1.94 -13.24
CA LEU A 292 27.85 -2.29 -11.98
C LEU A 292 28.84 -3.44 -12.17
N THR A 293 30.14 -3.11 -12.16
CA THR A 293 31.25 -4.01 -12.50
C THR A 293 31.29 -5.25 -11.60
N ALA A 294 31.36 -6.43 -12.20
CA ALA A 294 31.55 -7.69 -11.51
C ALA A 294 32.85 -7.69 -10.68
N GLY A 295 32.80 -8.22 -9.45
CA GLY A 295 33.93 -8.25 -8.53
C GLY A 295 34.28 -6.92 -7.84
N SER A 296 33.59 -5.82 -8.18
CA SER A 296 33.70 -4.57 -7.40
C SER A 296 33.09 -4.74 -6.01
N PHE A 297 33.61 -4.01 -5.01
CA PHE A 297 33.07 -4.04 -3.65
C PHE A 297 31.54 -3.81 -3.61
N LYS A 298 31.04 -2.83 -4.36
CA LYS A 298 29.62 -2.50 -4.48
C LYS A 298 28.79 -3.68 -5.01
N ARG A 299 29.32 -4.39 -6.02
CA ARG A 299 28.68 -5.58 -6.57
C ARG A 299 28.68 -6.73 -5.57
N THR A 300 29.82 -6.99 -4.93
CA THR A 300 29.95 -8.04 -3.92
C THR A 300 29.01 -7.81 -2.74
N PHE A 301 28.87 -6.57 -2.28
CA PHE A 301 27.91 -6.22 -1.23
C PHE A 301 26.47 -6.48 -1.67
N ALA A 302 26.07 -6.01 -2.86
CA ALA A 302 24.72 -6.23 -3.38
C ALA A 302 24.39 -7.73 -3.57
N ASP A 303 25.37 -8.53 -4.02
CA ASP A 303 25.22 -9.98 -4.17
C ASP A 303 25.15 -10.69 -2.80
N ALA A 304 25.92 -10.25 -1.81
CA ALA A 304 25.82 -10.77 -0.43
C ALA A 304 24.48 -10.44 0.21
N LEU A 305 23.97 -9.21 0.03
CA LEU A 305 22.65 -8.81 0.52
C LEU A 305 21.54 -9.62 -0.14
N ARG A 306 21.63 -9.87 -1.45
CA ARG A 306 20.71 -10.76 -2.16
C ARG A 306 20.66 -12.14 -1.52
N ASP A 307 21.84 -12.71 -1.27
CA ASP A 307 21.95 -14.07 -0.74
C ASP A 307 21.49 -14.15 0.71
N GLN A 308 21.74 -13.12 1.52
CA GLN A 308 21.19 -13.00 2.87
C GLN A 308 19.66 -12.96 2.84
N ILE A 309 19.05 -12.10 2.02
CA ILE A 309 17.59 -12.01 1.91
C ILE A 309 17.01 -13.35 1.43
N LYS A 310 17.56 -13.90 0.35
CA LYS A 310 17.03 -15.11 -0.28
C LYS A 310 17.14 -16.33 0.61
N ASN A 311 18.27 -16.49 1.31
CA ASN A 311 18.57 -17.72 2.03
C ASN A 311 18.25 -17.66 3.53
N VAL A 312 18.04 -16.46 4.09
CA VAL A 312 17.88 -16.26 5.54
C VAL A 312 16.64 -15.41 5.88
N ASP A 313 16.52 -14.21 5.33
CA ASP A 313 15.51 -13.25 5.81
C ASP A 313 14.12 -13.49 5.21
N ALA A 314 14.02 -13.83 3.92
CA ALA A 314 12.74 -14.09 3.27
C ALA A 314 11.97 -15.22 3.99
N PRO A 315 12.59 -16.39 4.31
CA PRO A 315 11.94 -17.44 5.09
C PRO A 315 11.44 -17.03 6.48
N SER A 316 11.97 -15.95 7.07
CA SER A 316 11.65 -15.51 8.45
C SER A 316 10.73 -14.28 8.51
N GLY A 317 10.67 -13.45 7.46
CA GLY A 317 9.83 -12.24 7.37
C GLY A 317 8.43 -12.45 6.78
N GLY A 318 7.97 -13.70 6.65
CA GLY A 318 6.73 -14.04 5.93
C GLY A 318 6.86 -13.92 4.41
N GLY A 319 8.10 -13.85 3.90
CA GLY A 319 8.38 -14.07 2.49
C GLY A 319 8.62 -15.55 2.20
N LEU A 320 8.48 -15.96 0.94
CA LEU A 320 8.88 -17.29 0.46
C LEU A 320 10.04 -17.20 -0.52
#